data_AF-A0A1Q7ARK9-F1
#
_entry.id   AF-A0A1Q7ARK9-F1
#
_cell.length_a   1.000
_cell.length_b   1.000
_cell.length_c   1.000
_cell.angle_alpha   90.00
_cell.angle_beta   90.00
_cell.angle_gamma   90.00
#
_symmetry.space_group_name_H-M   'P 1'
#
loop_
_entity.id
_entity.type
_entity.pdbx_description
1 polymer ?
#
loop_
_entity_poly.entity_id
_entity_poly.type
_entity_poly.pdbx_seq_one_letter_code
_entity_poly.pdbx_strand_id
1 'polypeptide(L)'
;MVTQSGWEPANATERAMADALVRGDTPAYFQAVLDATLYLPAFPGTGPQQVVTVTSGEDTYLLVFTSAEAMARQLVGVPAFNTTSYRELADKWPNPAWLLAVDPELPIQGYMPIEMVAEGAAGRVQLPLVEPVPAPGAPPPLPLPADNELEADLAAAMTAGDIEGVIRTLVTSQVYLPTEGPVALPVDLEAGTFSWCVLDGAVPVFTSDERLREGPAVPPSVVVPFVEIVLAWPDPKYSMVVNPGSALELTFLGSEMVGLIAWAQELLPVPTEEPPTAGPPLLQKAVRPDEVDGFLQDGWRHVSGVVARADEPPAGGRPGHVVRWPAYVEELYRPAPSGGLHTHAVELPHGATLYRRDGAGREAPLASYDADIERWVYATSPVAGFEQVRTGRYRRFVPRAELEWFGYLRTVATLGGEPVVLVAERDDRVLVEYGGDAGDAPSWWAGGSPAEPGVYRIWTVSSELRGVRRELLT
;
A
#
# COMPACT_ATOMS: atom_id res chain seq x y z
N MET A 1 26.89 24.37 -12.04
CA MET A 1 27.66 23.23 -11.52
C MET A 1 27.36 23.04 -10.04
N VAL A 2 26.29 22.31 -9.72
CA VAL A 2 26.37 21.35 -8.60
C VAL A 2 26.91 20.09 -9.26
N THR A 3 28.23 19.97 -9.25
CA THR A 3 28.84 18.66 -9.46
C THR A 3 28.45 17.82 -8.26
N GLN A 4 27.76 16.69 -8.46
CA GLN A 4 27.90 15.58 -7.51
C GLN A 4 29.41 15.41 -7.29
N SER A 5 29.89 15.79 -6.10
CA SER A 5 31.32 15.85 -5.81
C SER A 5 31.93 14.46 -6.05
N GLY A 6 32.70 14.31 -7.13
CA GLY A 6 33.40 13.07 -7.48
C GLY A 6 32.85 12.26 -8.66
N TRP A 7 31.79 12.69 -9.35
CA TRP A 7 31.37 12.03 -10.60
C TRP A 7 32.29 12.39 -11.77
N GLU A 8 32.88 11.38 -12.40
CA GLU A 8 33.63 11.52 -13.66
C GLU A 8 32.99 10.67 -14.76
N PRO A 9 32.95 11.15 -16.01
CA PRO A 9 32.40 10.39 -17.12
C PRO A 9 33.23 9.14 -17.41
N ALA A 10 32.58 7.98 -17.47
CA ALA A 10 33.21 6.69 -17.70
C ALA A 10 33.77 6.56 -19.12
N ASN A 11 33.11 7.16 -20.12
CA ASN A 11 33.49 7.03 -21.53
C ASN A 11 33.33 8.32 -22.34
N ALA A 12 33.60 8.24 -23.64
CA ALA A 12 33.52 9.38 -24.55
C ALA A 12 32.08 9.89 -24.75
N THR A 13 31.09 9.01 -24.70
CA THR A 13 29.66 9.37 -24.78
C THR A 13 29.25 10.22 -23.59
N GLU A 14 29.52 9.75 -22.37
CA GLU A 14 29.20 10.49 -21.15
C GLU A 14 29.94 11.84 -21.10
N ARG A 15 31.20 11.89 -21.55
CA ARG A 15 31.94 13.15 -21.73
C ARG A 15 31.23 14.08 -22.69
N ALA A 16 30.82 13.59 -23.86
CA ALA A 16 30.13 14.38 -24.87
C ALA A 16 28.78 14.92 -24.37
N MET A 17 28.02 14.10 -23.64
CA MET A 17 26.76 14.51 -23.01
C MET A 17 26.99 15.59 -21.95
N ALA A 18 27.96 15.40 -21.04
CA ALA A 18 28.29 16.39 -20.03
C ALA A 18 28.74 17.72 -20.66
N ASP A 19 29.62 17.65 -21.65
CA ASP A 19 30.11 18.80 -22.42
C ASP A 19 28.97 19.56 -23.12
N ALA A 20 28.00 18.83 -23.69
CA ALA A 20 26.83 19.42 -24.32
C ALA A 20 25.93 20.14 -23.31
N LEU A 21 25.69 19.55 -22.14
CA LEU A 21 24.93 20.18 -21.05
C LEU A 21 25.62 21.45 -20.55
N VAL A 22 26.94 21.42 -20.35
CA VAL A 22 27.74 22.60 -19.94
C VAL A 22 27.62 23.74 -20.96
N ARG A 23 27.54 23.42 -22.26
CA ARG A 23 27.37 24.40 -23.33
C ARG A 23 25.91 24.79 -23.59
N GLY A 24 24.94 24.15 -22.95
CA GLY A 24 23.52 24.30 -23.27
C GLY A 24 23.16 23.84 -24.69
N ASP A 25 23.95 22.94 -25.27
CA ASP A 25 23.81 22.46 -26.64
C ASP A 25 22.93 21.20 -26.67
N THR A 26 21.62 21.41 -26.62
CA THR A 26 20.63 20.33 -26.61
C THR A 26 20.77 19.38 -27.82
N PRO A 27 20.94 19.85 -29.08
CA PRO A 27 21.19 18.95 -30.20
C PRO A 27 22.43 18.07 -30.03
N ALA A 28 23.54 18.62 -29.52
CA ALA A 28 24.75 17.82 -29.28
C ALA A 28 24.55 16.77 -28.19
N TYR A 29 23.76 17.06 -27.15
CA TYR A 29 23.43 16.08 -26.11
C TYR A 29 22.67 14.89 -26.70
N PHE A 30 21.61 15.14 -27.45
CA PHE A 30 20.83 14.07 -28.07
C PHE A 30 21.58 13.32 -29.16
N GLN A 31 22.44 14.01 -29.91
CA GLN A 31 23.32 13.36 -30.87
C GLN A 31 24.28 12.39 -30.19
N ALA A 32 24.81 12.74 -29.01
CA ALA A 32 25.65 11.84 -28.22
C ALA A 32 24.90 10.58 -27.78
N VAL A 33 23.64 10.69 -27.36
CA VAL A 33 22.78 9.54 -27.02
C VAL A 33 22.45 8.70 -28.26
N LEU A 34 22.17 9.34 -29.39
CA LEU A 34 21.82 8.66 -30.64
C LEU A 34 22.97 7.81 -31.19
N ASP A 35 24.20 8.29 -31.04
CA ASP A 35 25.43 7.61 -31.48
C ASP A 35 25.99 6.63 -30.42
N ALA A 36 25.39 6.59 -29.23
CA ALA A 36 25.88 5.77 -28.13
C ALA A 36 25.65 4.26 -28.33
N THR A 37 26.59 3.47 -27.83
CA THR A 37 26.28 2.11 -27.38
C THR A 37 25.55 2.22 -26.05
N LEU A 38 24.32 1.72 -26.00
CA LEU A 38 23.45 1.76 -24.84
C LEU A 38 23.48 0.43 -24.09
N TYR A 39 23.43 0.49 -22.77
CA TYR A 39 23.54 -0.64 -21.86
C TYR A 39 22.18 -0.87 -21.21
N LEU A 40 21.60 -2.03 -21.51
CA LEU A 40 20.35 -2.50 -20.93
C LEU A 40 20.65 -3.49 -19.81
N PRO A 41 20.19 -3.24 -18.57
CA PRO A 41 20.34 -4.20 -17.50
C PRO A 41 19.65 -5.53 -17.85
N ALA A 42 20.29 -6.66 -17.50
CA ALA A 42 19.77 -7.99 -17.81
C ALA A 42 19.79 -8.89 -16.57
N PHE A 43 18.70 -9.63 -16.36
CA PHE A 43 18.65 -10.67 -15.33
C PHE A 43 19.27 -11.98 -15.84
N PRO A 44 19.95 -12.75 -14.97
CA PRO A 44 20.53 -14.03 -15.36
C PRO A 44 19.44 -15.04 -15.77
N GLY A 45 19.52 -15.55 -17.01
CA GLY A 45 18.62 -16.57 -17.54
C GLY A 45 18.76 -16.78 -19.05
N THR A 46 18.34 -17.94 -19.57
CA THR A 46 18.39 -18.30 -21.02
C THR A 46 17.09 -17.94 -21.75
N GLY A 47 16.53 -16.75 -21.48
CA GLY A 47 15.26 -16.26 -22.05
C GLY A 47 15.42 -15.00 -22.92
N PRO A 48 14.34 -14.50 -23.54
CA PRO A 48 14.35 -13.21 -24.22
C PRO A 48 14.75 -12.08 -23.26
N GLN A 49 15.41 -11.04 -23.79
CA GLN A 49 15.83 -9.87 -23.01
C GLN A 49 14.65 -9.33 -22.19
N GLN A 50 14.79 -9.36 -20.87
CA GLN A 50 13.87 -8.69 -19.96
C GLN A 50 14.34 -7.25 -19.79
N VAL A 51 13.42 -6.31 -19.98
CA VAL A 51 13.69 -4.87 -19.80
C VAL A 51 13.48 -4.51 -18.34
N VAL A 52 14.37 -3.68 -17.79
CA VAL A 52 14.22 -3.14 -16.44
C VAL A 52 13.53 -1.80 -16.53
N THR A 53 12.42 -1.66 -15.80
CA THR A 53 11.62 -0.45 -15.76
C THR A 53 11.48 0.05 -14.34
N VAL A 54 11.39 1.37 -14.17
CA VAL A 54 10.98 2.02 -12.92
C VAL A 54 9.66 2.75 -13.16
N THR A 55 8.77 2.72 -12.17
CA THR A 55 7.53 3.53 -12.20
C THR A 55 7.74 4.76 -11.34
N SER A 56 7.47 5.94 -11.89
CA SER A 56 7.45 7.21 -11.16
C SER A 56 6.15 7.92 -11.50
N GLY A 57 5.27 8.08 -10.50
CA GLY A 57 3.90 8.54 -10.71
C GLY A 57 3.09 7.56 -11.57
N GLU A 58 2.44 8.06 -12.63
CA GLU A 58 1.71 7.25 -13.62
C GLU A 58 2.61 6.74 -14.76
N ASP A 59 3.84 7.25 -14.86
CA ASP A 59 4.74 6.97 -15.97
C ASP A 59 5.63 5.77 -15.69
N THR A 60 5.83 4.94 -16.71
CA THR A 60 6.77 3.82 -16.70
C THR A 60 7.99 4.19 -17.53
N TYR A 61 9.18 4.10 -16.93
CA TYR A 61 10.44 4.43 -17.57
C TYR A 61 11.26 3.17 -17.82
N LEU A 62 11.70 2.96 -19.05
CA LEU A 62 12.70 1.94 -19.38
C LEU A 62 14.09 2.51 -19.09
N LEU A 63 14.85 1.81 -18.24
CA LEU A 63 16.18 2.23 -17.82
C LEU A 63 17.24 1.88 -18.85
N VAL A 64 18.02 2.88 -19.26
CA VAL A 64 19.13 2.73 -20.19
C VAL A 64 20.34 3.48 -19.66
N PHE A 65 21.51 2.87 -19.79
CA PHE A 65 22.77 3.47 -19.36
C PHE A 65 23.71 3.67 -20.54
N THR A 66 24.58 4.66 -20.46
CA THR A 66 25.62 4.88 -21.48
C THR A 66 26.95 4.22 -21.12
N SER A 67 27.07 3.63 -19.93
CA SER A 67 28.18 2.76 -19.53
C SER A 67 27.77 1.68 -18.52
N ALA A 68 28.62 0.67 -18.36
CA ALA A 68 28.43 -0.35 -17.32
C ALA A 68 28.66 0.23 -15.92
N GLU A 69 29.54 1.23 -15.80
CA GLU A 69 29.85 1.95 -14.57
C GLU A 69 28.67 2.79 -14.09
N ALA A 70 28.00 3.50 -15.00
CA ALA A 70 26.76 4.23 -14.73
C ALA A 70 25.67 3.29 -14.22
N MET A 71 25.50 2.14 -14.88
CA MET A 71 24.54 1.11 -14.48
C MET A 71 24.86 0.53 -13.10
N ALA A 72 26.11 0.18 -12.83
CA ALA A 72 26.53 -0.43 -11.56
C ALA A 72 26.41 0.51 -10.36
N ARG A 73 26.45 1.83 -10.57
CA ARG A 73 26.21 2.82 -9.52
C ARG A 73 24.74 2.86 -9.08
N GLN A 74 23.82 2.62 -10.02
CA GLN A 74 22.38 2.76 -9.79
C GLN A 74 21.69 1.43 -9.46
N LEU A 75 22.19 0.31 -9.99
CA LEU A 75 21.53 -0.99 -9.86
C LEU A 75 22.39 -1.96 -9.06
N VAL A 76 22.07 -2.11 -7.78
CA VAL A 76 22.70 -3.10 -6.89
C VAL A 76 22.17 -4.50 -7.21
N GLY A 77 23.07 -5.45 -7.48
CA GLY A 77 22.72 -6.86 -7.65
C GLY A 77 22.29 -7.28 -9.06
N VAL A 78 22.44 -6.41 -10.08
CA VAL A 78 22.26 -6.79 -11.49
C VAL A 78 23.61 -7.24 -12.08
N PRO A 79 23.81 -8.55 -12.36
CA PRO A 79 25.14 -9.09 -12.68
C PRO A 79 25.48 -9.03 -14.18
N ALA A 80 24.54 -8.66 -15.05
CA ALA A 80 24.70 -8.71 -16.50
C ALA A 80 23.99 -7.55 -17.20
N PHE A 81 24.46 -7.22 -18.40
CA PHE A 81 23.84 -6.26 -19.29
C PHE A 81 23.96 -6.75 -20.74
N ASN A 82 23.04 -6.27 -21.57
CA ASN A 82 23.15 -6.37 -23.01
C ASN A 82 23.38 -4.99 -23.60
N THR A 83 24.14 -4.92 -24.69
CA THR A 83 24.35 -3.68 -25.42
C THR A 83 23.39 -3.57 -26.59
N THR A 84 22.94 -2.34 -26.88
CA THR A 84 22.10 -2.03 -28.04
C THR A 84 22.47 -0.64 -28.58
N SER A 85 21.80 -0.22 -29.65
CA SER A 85 21.87 1.14 -30.17
C SER A 85 20.51 1.82 -30.00
N TYR A 86 20.48 3.15 -29.99
CA TYR A 86 19.21 3.88 -29.97
C TYR A 86 18.27 3.43 -31.10
N ARG A 87 18.79 3.22 -32.32
CA ARG A 87 17.98 2.81 -33.48
C ARG A 87 17.31 1.46 -33.25
N GLU A 88 18.06 0.47 -32.78
CA GLU A 88 17.50 -0.85 -32.49
C GLU A 88 16.50 -0.81 -31.34
N LEU A 89 16.78 -0.02 -30.30
CA LEU A 89 15.91 0.16 -29.15
C LEU A 89 14.57 0.82 -29.56
N ALA A 90 14.62 1.86 -30.40
CA ALA A 90 13.45 2.55 -30.93
C ALA A 90 12.62 1.64 -31.84
N ASP A 91 13.27 0.88 -32.73
CA ASP A 91 12.57 -0.06 -33.63
C ASP A 91 11.85 -1.18 -32.87
N LYS A 92 12.41 -1.61 -31.73
CA LYS A 92 11.88 -2.71 -30.89
C LYS A 92 11.25 -2.21 -29.60
N TRP A 93 10.80 -0.95 -29.56
CA TRP A 93 10.31 -0.35 -28.34
C TRP A 93 9.15 -1.18 -27.76
N PRO A 94 9.25 -1.65 -26.51
CA PRO A 94 8.36 -2.71 -25.99
C PRO A 94 6.94 -2.21 -25.74
N ASN A 95 6.78 -0.92 -25.42
CA ASN A 95 5.49 -0.30 -25.15
C ASN A 95 5.52 1.19 -25.52
N PRO A 96 4.65 1.66 -26.43
CA PRO A 96 4.63 3.06 -26.85
C PRO A 96 4.23 4.06 -25.75
N ALA A 97 3.62 3.60 -24.64
CA ALA A 97 3.29 4.45 -23.51
C ALA A 97 4.45 4.65 -22.51
N TRP A 98 5.57 3.95 -22.70
CA TRP A 98 6.72 4.05 -21.80
C TRP A 98 7.68 5.15 -22.23
N LEU A 99 8.27 5.79 -21.22
CA LEU A 99 9.31 6.80 -21.36
C LEU A 99 10.70 6.16 -21.27
N LEU A 100 11.69 6.86 -21.80
CA LEU A 100 13.11 6.51 -21.74
C LEU A 100 13.76 7.28 -20.59
N ALA A 101 14.45 6.55 -19.70
CA ALA A 101 15.36 7.14 -18.71
C ALA A 101 16.80 6.78 -19.07
N VAL A 102 17.58 7.80 -19.46
CA VAL A 102 19.01 7.68 -19.75
C VAL A 102 19.79 8.10 -18.53
N ASP A 103 20.68 7.22 -18.05
CA ASP A 103 21.59 7.49 -16.93
C ASP A 103 20.88 8.14 -15.72
N PRO A 104 19.76 7.56 -15.25
CA PRO A 104 18.95 8.15 -14.18
C PRO A 104 19.81 8.46 -12.95
N GLU A 105 19.51 9.58 -12.31
CA GLU A 105 20.18 10.09 -11.10
C GLU A 105 21.68 10.41 -11.28
N LEU A 106 22.18 10.45 -12.52
CA LEU A 106 23.51 10.97 -12.85
C LEU A 106 23.44 12.42 -13.35
N PRO A 107 24.53 13.19 -13.28
CA PRO A 107 24.57 14.57 -13.77
C PRO A 107 24.22 14.75 -15.27
N ILE A 108 24.29 13.66 -16.03
CA ILE A 108 24.00 13.61 -17.48
C ILE A 108 22.62 13.01 -17.80
N GLN A 109 21.80 12.78 -16.77
CA GLN A 109 20.51 12.10 -16.90
C GLN A 109 19.56 12.75 -17.91
N GLY A 110 18.63 11.95 -18.43
CA GLY A 110 17.54 12.46 -19.24
C GLY A 110 16.30 11.56 -19.16
N TYR A 111 15.13 12.18 -19.03
CA TYR A 111 13.82 11.53 -19.00
C TYR A 111 12.97 12.09 -20.14
N MET A 112 12.52 11.23 -21.05
CA MET A 112 11.90 11.68 -22.31
C MET A 112 11.11 10.56 -23.01
N PRO A 113 10.15 10.90 -23.88
CA PRO A 113 9.66 9.95 -24.89
C PRO A 113 10.80 9.49 -25.80
N ILE A 114 10.81 8.23 -26.23
CA ILE A 114 11.93 7.69 -27.00
C ILE A 114 12.16 8.43 -28.34
N GLU A 115 11.10 8.89 -28.98
CA GLU A 115 11.12 9.66 -30.21
C GLU A 115 11.86 11.01 -30.06
N MET A 116 11.86 11.58 -28.85
CA MET A 116 12.45 12.88 -28.57
C MET A 116 13.97 12.89 -28.78
N VAL A 117 14.65 11.75 -28.64
CA VAL A 117 16.10 11.67 -28.90
C VAL A 117 16.42 12.01 -30.35
N ALA A 118 15.69 11.42 -31.31
CA ALA A 118 15.90 11.70 -32.73
C ALA A 118 15.47 13.12 -33.11
N GLU A 119 14.38 13.62 -32.52
CA GLU A 119 13.88 14.97 -32.79
C GLU A 119 14.78 16.05 -32.20
N GLY A 120 15.30 15.81 -31.00
CA GLY A 120 16.25 16.68 -30.30
C GLY A 120 17.60 16.75 -31.02
N ALA A 121 18.12 15.61 -31.51
CA ALA A 121 19.34 15.57 -32.32
C ALA A 121 19.16 16.34 -33.65
N ALA A 122 17.95 16.31 -34.23
CA ALA A 122 17.59 17.09 -35.41
C ALA A 122 17.33 18.59 -35.11
N GLY A 123 17.44 19.02 -33.84
CA GLY A 123 17.21 20.39 -33.39
C GLY A 123 15.74 20.84 -33.47
N ARG A 124 14.79 19.91 -33.53
CA ARG A 124 13.35 20.21 -33.66
C ARG A 124 12.64 20.37 -32.32
N VAL A 125 13.28 19.92 -31.25
CA VAL A 125 12.80 20.03 -29.87
C VAL A 125 13.92 20.65 -29.03
N GLN A 126 13.56 21.64 -28.22
CA GLN A 126 14.42 22.15 -27.14
C GLN A 126 13.93 21.54 -25.83
N LEU A 127 14.85 20.93 -25.08
CA LEU A 127 14.59 20.60 -23.69
C LEU A 127 14.41 21.91 -22.92
N PRO A 128 13.43 22.02 -22.01
CA PRO A 128 13.64 22.81 -20.81
C PRO A 128 14.72 22.08 -20.02
N LEU A 129 15.99 22.36 -20.32
CA LEU A 129 17.08 21.96 -19.44
C LEU A 129 16.78 22.62 -18.10
N VAL A 130 16.63 21.83 -17.03
CA VAL A 130 16.68 22.36 -15.66
C VAL A 130 17.93 23.23 -15.60
N GLU A 131 17.76 24.50 -15.24
CA GLU A 131 18.87 25.45 -15.31
C GLU A 131 20.11 24.88 -14.59
N PRO A 132 21.30 24.95 -15.21
CA PRO A 132 22.51 24.57 -14.50
C PRO A 132 22.65 25.50 -13.29
N VAL A 133 22.59 24.93 -12.09
CA VAL A 133 22.82 25.65 -10.83
C VAL A 133 24.05 26.57 -10.98
N PRO A 134 24.01 27.87 -10.62
CA PRO A 134 25.15 28.77 -10.81
C PRO A 134 26.42 28.24 -10.13
N ALA A 135 27.60 28.51 -10.69
CA ALA A 135 28.88 28.17 -10.05
C ALA A 135 29.03 28.96 -8.72
N PRO A 136 29.49 28.34 -7.62
CA PRO A 136 29.61 29.01 -6.33
C PRO A 136 30.72 30.07 -6.39
N GLY A 137 30.31 31.33 -6.45
CA GLY A 137 31.16 32.51 -6.43
C GLY A 137 31.01 33.31 -5.14
N ALA A 138 31.01 32.64 -3.99
CA ALA A 138 31.32 33.17 -2.67
C ALA A 138 31.45 31.97 -1.71
N PRO A 139 32.42 31.94 -0.78
CA PRO A 139 32.40 30.94 0.28
C PRO A 139 31.07 31.07 1.04
N PRO A 140 30.32 29.99 1.28
CA PRO A 140 29.15 30.04 2.13
C PRO A 140 29.54 30.65 3.48
N PRO A 141 28.61 31.33 4.18
CA PRO A 141 28.83 31.70 5.58
C PRO A 141 29.32 30.45 6.31
N LEU A 142 30.35 30.60 7.16
CA LEU A 142 30.86 29.49 7.96
C LEU A 142 29.66 28.74 8.58
N PRO A 143 29.62 27.40 8.52
CA PRO A 143 28.51 26.65 9.10
C PRO A 143 28.33 27.10 10.55
N LEU A 144 27.12 27.56 10.87
CA LEU A 144 26.75 27.77 12.26
C LEU A 144 26.90 26.42 12.98
N PRO A 145 27.35 26.41 14.23
CA PRO A 145 27.34 25.18 15.01
C PRO A 145 25.90 24.63 15.05
N ALA A 146 25.76 23.30 15.05
CA ALA A 146 24.46 22.68 15.20
C ALA A 146 23.76 23.19 16.48
N ASP A 147 22.55 23.70 16.35
CA ASP A 147 21.82 24.33 17.46
C ASP A 147 21.18 23.28 18.40
N ASN A 148 21.02 22.04 17.93
CA ASN A 148 20.51 20.91 18.70
C ASN A 148 21.06 19.56 18.19
N GLU A 149 20.77 18.47 18.91
CA GLU A 149 21.23 17.11 18.55
C GLU A 149 20.73 16.68 17.16
N LEU A 150 19.50 17.07 16.78
CA LEU A 150 18.94 16.82 15.44
C LEU A 150 19.81 17.45 14.33
N GLU A 151 20.18 18.72 14.44
CA GLU A 151 21.03 19.40 13.47
C GLU A 151 22.45 18.83 13.45
N ALA A 152 22.96 18.36 14.60
CA ALA A 152 24.28 17.74 14.68
C ALA A 152 24.29 16.39 13.95
N ASP A 153 23.25 15.59 14.12
CA ASP A 153 23.09 14.30 13.47
C ASP A 153 22.84 14.46 11.95
N LEU A 154 22.04 15.45 11.55
CA LEU A 154 21.86 15.80 10.14
C LEU A 154 23.18 16.26 9.49
N ALA A 155 23.92 17.15 10.15
CA ALA A 155 25.22 17.61 9.66
C ALA A 155 26.21 16.45 9.52
N ALA A 156 26.24 15.52 10.49
CA ALA A 156 27.10 14.35 10.46
C ALA A 156 26.74 13.39 9.31
N ALA A 157 25.45 13.09 9.13
CA ALA A 157 24.96 12.23 8.05
C ALA A 157 25.22 12.84 6.67
N MET A 158 24.96 14.15 6.50
CA MET A 158 25.26 14.89 5.26
C MET A 158 26.77 14.89 4.96
N THR A 159 27.62 15.10 5.98
CA THR A 159 29.08 15.06 5.82
C THR A 159 29.58 13.67 5.42
N ALA A 160 28.92 12.62 5.93
CA ALA A 160 29.22 11.23 5.58
C ALA A 160 28.65 10.79 4.22
N GLY A 161 27.77 11.59 3.60
CA GLY A 161 27.01 11.20 2.42
C GLY A 161 25.97 10.11 2.70
N ASP A 162 25.57 9.95 3.96
CA ASP A 162 24.61 8.95 4.42
C ASP A 162 23.17 9.47 4.26
N ILE A 163 22.64 9.32 3.04
CA ILE A 163 21.28 9.74 2.69
C ILE A 163 20.25 9.02 3.58
N GLU A 164 20.45 7.71 3.84
CA GLU A 164 19.54 6.95 4.70
C GLU A 164 19.56 7.49 6.14
N GLY A 165 20.74 7.84 6.66
CA GLY A 165 20.91 8.51 7.93
C GLY A 165 20.21 9.86 8.01
N VAL A 166 20.30 10.69 6.97
CA VAL A 166 19.60 11.99 6.90
C VAL A 166 18.09 11.80 7.02
N ILE A 167 17.52 10.88 6.23
CA ILE A 167 16.07 10.64 6.24
C ILE A 167 15.64 10.03 7.57
N ARG A 168 16.42 9.09 8.13
CA ARG A 168 16.13 8.42 9.41
C ARG A 168 16.02 9.44 10.54
N THR A 169 17.02 10.31 10.60
CA THR A 169 17.11 11.38 11.57
C THR A 169 15.89 12.31 11.47
N LEU A 170 15.50 12.74 10.27
CA LEU A 170 14.30 13.56 10.07
C LEU A 170 13.01 12.86 10.49
N VAL A 171 12.74 11.64 10.01
CA VAL A 171 11.50 10.89 10.28
C VAL A 171 11.26 10.64 11.76
N THR A 172 12.34 10.48 12.55
CA THR A 172 12.25 10.27 14.01
C THR A 172 12.20 11.56 14.83
N SER A 173 12.22 12.74 14.19
CA SER A 173 12.36 14.02 14.86
C SER A 173 11.05 14.81 14.96
N GLN A 174 11.03 15.78 15.88
CA GLN A 174 10.02 16.83 15.92
C GLN A 174 10.57 18.09 15.26
N VAL A 175 9.71 18.75 14.49
CA VAL A 175 10.06 19.93 13.70
C VAL A 175 9.02 21.03 13.90
N TYR A 176 9.43 22.26 13.59
CA TYR A 176 8.59 23.45 13.63
C TYR A 176 7.97 23.63 12.25
N LEU A 177 6.64 23.53 12.18
CA LEU A 177 5.84 23.75 10.99
C LEU A 177 5.12 25.11 11.11
N PRO A 178 5.46 26.10 10.28
CA PRO A 178 4.70 27.33 10.20
C PRO A 178 3.30 27.11 9.62
N THR A 179 2.34 27.89 10.09
CA THR A 179 0.94 27.84 9.65
C THR A 179 0.52 29.21 9.13
N GLU A 180 -0.48 29.31 8.24
CA GLU A 180 -0.93 30.63 7.74
C GLU A 180 -1.59 31.50 8.83
N GLY A 181 -2.09 30.88 9.90
CA GLY A 181 -2.73 31.54 11.02
C GLY A 181 -2.87 30.59 12.22
N PRO A 182 -3.34 31.08 13.39
CA PRO A 182 -3.38 30.26 14.61
C PRO A 182 -4.22 28.99 14.44
N VAL A 183 -3.65 27.84 14.79
CA VAL A 183 -4.34 26.54 14.78
C VAL A 183 -4.71 26.09 16.20
N ALA A 184 -5.80 25.34 16.32
CA ALA A 184 -6.22 24.76 17.60
C ALA A 184 -5.33 23.55 17.97
N LEU A 185 -5.13 23.34 19.27
CA LEU A 185 -4.38 22.18 19.79
C LEU A 185 -5.34 21.15 20.41
N PRO A 186 -5.11 19.84 20.25
CA PRO A 186 -4.01 19.22 19.49
C PRO A 186 -4.14 19.46 17.97
N VAL A 187 -3.00 19.51 17.28
CA VAL A 187 -2.97 19.71 15.82
C VAL A 187 -3.45 18.44 15.15
N ASP A 188 -4.34 18.58 14.18
CA ASP A 188 -4.75 17.52 13.25
C ASP A 188 -4.36 17.98 11.84
N LEU A 189 -3.29 17.39 11.30
CA LEU A 189 -2.78 17.72 9.97
C LEU A 189 -3.62 17.08 8.84
N GLU A 190 -4.34 15.99 9.13
CA GLU A 190 -5.18 15.26 8.17
C GLU A 190 -6.56 15.91 8.02
N ALA A 191 -6.95 16.75 8.97
CA ALA A 191 -8.12 17.60 8.81
C ALA A 191 -7.97 18.43 7.53
N GLY A 192 -8.85 18.21 6.55
CA GLY A 192 -8.86 18.95 5.28
C GLY A 192 -9.05 20.47 5.39
N THR A 193 -9.15 21.00 6.60
CA THR A 193 -9.17 22.43 6.95
C THR A 193 -7.83 22.96 7.50
N PHE A 194 -6.78 22.13 7.60
CA PHE A 194 -5.47 22.55 8.11
C PHE A 194 -4.84 23.61 7.19
N SER A 195 -4.34 24.69 7.79
CA SER A 195 -3.87 25.88 7.07
C SER A 195 -2.36 25.82 6.82
N TRP A 196 -1.97 25.07 5.79
CA TRP A 196 -0.60 24.90 5.33
C TRP A 196 0.02 26.23 4.89
N CYS A 197 1.14 26.63 5.51
CA CYS A 197 1.92 27.78 5.05
C CYS A 197 2.74 27.38 3.83
N VAL A 198 2.48 27.98 2.67
CA VAL A 198 3.23 27.76 1.42
C VAL A 198 3.90 29.05 0.99
N LEU A 199 5.23 29.03 0.87
CA LEU A 199 6.04 30.15 0.41
C LEU A 199 6.71 29.77 -0.91
N ASP A 200 6.45 30.53 -1.98
CA ASP A 200 7.03 30.31 -3.31
C ASP A 200 6.88 28.86 -3.84
N GLY A 201 5.77 28.19 -3.50
CA GLY A 201 5.48 26.81 -3.90
C GLY A 201 6.08 25.73 -3.00
N ALA A 202 6.76 26.12 -1.91
CA ALA A 202 7.34 25.22 -0.93
C ALA A 202 6.70 25.38 0.46
N VAL A 203 6.54 24.27 1.18
CA VAL A 203 6.21 24.27 2.61
C VAL A 203 7.53 24.32 3.39
N PRO A 204 7.83 25.41 4.12
CA PRO A 204 9.03 25.50 4.93
C PRO A 204 8.87 24.69 6.23
N VAL A 205 9.92 23.98 6.63
CA VAL A 205 9.99 23.23 7.89
C VAL A 205 11.29 23.59 8.60
N PHE A 206 11.27 23.76 9.91
CA PHE A 206 12.45 24.17 10.67
C PHE A 206 12.82 23.17 11.75
N THR A 207 14.10 22.87 11.91
CA THR A 207 14.60 21.94 12.94
C THR A 207 14.76 22.60 14.31
N SER A 208 14.61 23.92 14.41
CA SER A 208 14.67 24.66 15.66
C SER A 208 13.89 25.98 15.60
N ASP A 209 13.50 26.49 16.78
CA ASP A 209 12.92 27.84 16.95
C ASP A 209 13.90 28.95 16.52
N GLU A 210 15.20 28.68 16.57
CA GLU A 210 16.24 29.61 16.11
C GLU A 210 16.27 29.70 14.59
N ARG A 211 16.25 28.56 13.89
CA ARG A 211 16.10 28.51 12.42
C ARG A 211 14.81 29.16 11.94
N LEU A 212 13.72 28.96 12.69
CA LEU A 212 12.43 29.60 12.42
C LEU A 212 12.53 31.14 12.52
N ARG A 213 13.23 31.66 13.53
CA ARG A 213 13.44 33.11 13.73
C ARG A 213 14.42 33.73 12.73
N GLU A 214 15.34 32.94 12.18
CA GLU A 214 16.29 33.34 11.15
C GLU A 214 15.68 33.34 9.73
N GLY A 215 14.62 32.57 9.52
CA GLY A 215 13.88 32.49 8.27
C GLY A 215 13.06 33.76 7.95
N PRO A 216 12.24 33.73 6.87
CA PRO A 216 11.27 34.80 6.59
C PRO A 216 10.41 35.08 7.82
N ALA A 217 9.77 36.25 7.94
CA ALA A 217 8.85 36.51 9.06
C ALA A 217 7.63 35.57 8.96
N VAL A 218 7.73 34.39 9.57
CA VAL A 218 6.72 33.33 9.45
C VAL A 218 5.59 33.55 10.48
N PRO A 219 4.32 33.22 10.16
CA PRO A 219 3.19 33.33 11.08
C PRO A 219 3.29 32.29 12.22
N PRO A 220 2.29 32.10 13.11
CA PRO A 220 2.39 31.12 14.19
C PRO A 220 2.85 29.74 13.71
N SER A 221 3.75 29.10 14.46
CA SER A 221 4.27 27.77 14.20
C SER A 221 3.78 26.76 15.24
N VAL A 222 3.67 25.51 14.83
CA VAL A 222 3.43 24.37 15.72
C VAL A 222 4.61 23.41 15.68
N VAL A 223 4.81 22.69 16.79
CA VAL A 223 5.80 21.60 16.85
C VAL A 223 5.05 20.30 16.60
N VAL A 224 5.45 19.59 15.56
CA VAL A 224 4.84 18.33 15.14
C VAL A 224 5.93 17.32 14.78
N PRO A 225 5.69 16.01 14.93
CA PRO A 225 6.58 15.00 14.37
C PRO A 225 6.71 15.19 12.85
N PHE A 226 7.94 15.17 12.34
CA PHE A 226 8.19 15.33 10.90
C PHE A 226 7.44 14.28 10.06
N VAL A 227 7.31 13.07 10.59
CA VAL A 227 6.55 12.00 9.98
C VAL A 227 5.05 12.30 9.81
N GLU A 228 4.43 13.04 10.72
CA GLU A 228 3.01 13.41 10.57
C GLU A 228 2.83 14.40 9.40
N ILE A 229 3.82 15.27 9.15
CA ILE A 229 3.84 16.15 7.98
C ILE A 229 3.90 15.33 6.69
N VAL A 230 4.76 14.31 6.67
CA VAL A 230 4.93 13.41 5.52
C VAL A 230 3.63 12.66 5.22
N LEU A 231 2.96 12.13 6.25
CA LEU A 231 1.72 11.36 6.10
C LEU A 231 0.52 12.23 5.68
N ALA A 232 0.43 13.46 6.18
CA ALA A 232 -0.66 14.38 5.90
C ALA A 232 -0.39 15.33 4.73
N TRP A 233 0.62 15.04 3.88
CA TRP A 233 1.13 15.98 2.88
C TRP A 233 0.01 16.53 1.98
N PRO A 234 -0.13 17.88 1.85
CA PRO A 234 -1.36 18.50 1.34
C PRO A 234 -1.61 18.28 -0.15
N ASP A 235 -0.55 18.34 -0.95
CA ASP A 235 -0.61 18.20 -2.40
C ASP A 235 0.79 17.87 -2.94
N PRO A 236 0.95 16.82 -3.76
CA PRO A 236 2.23 16.46 -4.38
C PRO A 236 2.86 17.55 -5.26
N LYS A 237 2.11 18.61 -5.63
CA LYS A 237 2.66 19.75 -6.38
C LYS A 237 3.55 20.67 -5.54
N TYR A 238 3.43 20.63 -4.21
CA TYR A 238 4.25 21.45 -3.31
C TYR A 238 5.52 20.71 -2.92
N SER A 239 6.66 21.41 -2.92
CA SER A 239 7.90 20.90 -2.34
C SER A 239 7.94 21.15 -0.82
N MET A 240 8.80 20.41 -0.12
CA MET A 240 9.19 20.71 1.26
C MET A 240 10.60 21.28 1.24
N VAL A 241 10.84 22.33 2.03
CA VAL A 241 12.21 22.83 2.27
C VAL A 241 12.46 22.86 3.77
N VAL A 242 13.41 22.04 4.23
CA VAL A 242 13.86 22.02 5.62
C VAL A 242 14.97 23.06 5.79
N ASN A 243 14.86 23.91 6.81
CA ASN A 243 15.76 25.00 7.13
C ASN A 243 16.12 25.87 5.92
N PRO A 244 15.12 26.46 5.22
CA PRO A 244 15.35 27.30 4.05
C PRO A 244 16.33 28.44 4.36
N GLY A 245 17.30 28.66 3.47
CA GLY A 245 18.33 29.68 3.59
C GLY A 245 19.49 29.33 4.53
N SER A 246 19.53 28.11 5.09
CA SER A 246 20.59 27.65 5.98
C SER A 246 21.62 26.74 5.28
N ALA A 247 22.72 26.44 5.98
CA ALA A 247 23.71 25.46 5.52
C ALA A 247 23.22 24.00 5.60
N LEU A 248 22.13 23.75 6.33
CA LEU A 248 21.45 22.45 6.45
C LEU A 248 20.16 22.42 5.63
N GLU A 249 20.06 23.24 4.58
CA GLU A 249 18.90 23.25 3.70
C GLU A 249 18.76 21.89 3.00
N LEU A 250 17.58 21.27 3.15
CA LEU A 250 17.21 20.05 2.44
C LEU A 250 15.92 20.31 1.69
N THR A 251 15.90 19.99 0.40
CA THR A 251 14.70 20.11 -0.43
C THR A 251 14.18 18.73 -0.79
N PHE A 252 12.88 18.52 -0.58
CA PHE A 252 12.16 17.33 -1.02
C PHE A 252 11.08 17.76 -2.01
N LEU A 253 11.06 17.17 -3.19
CA LEU A 253 9.97 17.34 -4.14
C LEU A 253 8.72 16.65 -3.61
N GLY A 254 7.54 17.17 -3.92
CA GLY A 254 6.28 16.58 -3.43
C GLY A 254 6.04 15.15 -3.90
N SER A 255 6.69 14.71 -4.98
CA SER A 255 6.73 13.30 -5.41
C SER A 255 7.64 12.42 -4.54
N GLU A 256 8.73 12.97 -4.01
CA GLU A 256 9.65 12.27 -3.10
C GLU A 256 9.01 12.07 -1.73
N MET A 257 8.10 12.97 -1.33
CA MET A 257 7.28 12.82 -0.13
C MET A 257 6.44 11.54 -0.15
N VAL A 258 5.98 11.08 -1.32
CA VAL A 258 5.24 9.82 -1.46
C VAL A 258 6.14 8.59 -1.18
N GLY A 259 7.41 8.65 -1.60
CA GLY A 259 8.40 7.62 -1.27
C GLY A 259 8.77 7.62 0.22
N LEU A 260 8.82 8.81 0.82
CA LEU A 260 9.02 9.00 2.26
C LEU A 260 7.85 8.47 3.09
N ILE A 261 6.60 8.52 2.61
CA ILE A 261 5.44 7.94 3.29
C ILE A 261 5.63 6.43 3.48
N ALA A 262 6.02 5.70 2.42
CA ALA A 262 6.23 4.27 2.49
C ALA A 262 7.37 3.90 3.46
N TRP A 263 8.42 4.71 3.50
CA TRP A 263 9.58 4.50 4.36
C TRP A 263 9.32 4.92 5.82
N ALA A 264 8.59 6.01 6.03
CA ALA A 264 8.17 6.47 7.34
C ALA A 264 7.24 5.46 8.03
N GLN A 265 6.38 4.77 7.27
CA GLN A 265 5.56 3.66 7.77
C GLN A 265 6.40 2.48 8.27
N GLU A 266 7.62 2.26 7.74
CA GLU A 266 8.54 1.22 8.21
C GLU A 266 9.36 1.62 9.44
N LEU A 267 9.55 2.93 9.68
CA LEU A 267 10.40 3.47 10.75
C LEU A 267 9.65 4.07 11.93
N LEU A 268 8.37 4.39 11.76
CA LEU A 268 7.50 4.67 12.89
C LEU A 268 7.62 3.48 13.84
N PRO A 269 8.02 3.68 15.11
CA PRO A 269 7.75 2.65 16.09
C PRO A 269 6.23 2.42 16.02
N VAL A 270 5.82 1.17 15.78
CA VAL A 270 4.45 0.74 16.08
C VAL A 270 4.17 1.34 17.46
N PRO A 271 3.20 2.26 17.62
CA PRO A 271 2.98 2.97 18.86
C PRO A 271 2.98 1.92 19.94
N THR A 272 3.94 1.96 20.88
CA THR A 272 4.29 0.84 21.77
C THR A 272 3.02 0.13 22.17
N GLU A 273 2.72 -0.92 21.42
CA GLU A 273 1.56 -1.73 21.68
C GLU A 273 1.92 -2.30 23.05
N GLU A 274 1.03 -2.11 24.02
CA GLU A 274 0.89 -3.15 25.02
C GLU A 274 0.99 -4.48 24.26
N PRO A 275 1.94 -5.37 24.65
CA PRO A 275 2.40 -6.48 23.83
C PRO A 275 1.22 -7.13 23.12
N PRO A 276 1.29 -7.35 21.78
CA PRO A 276 0.13 -7.65 20.96
C PRO A 276 -0.69 -8.69 21.69
N THR A 277 -1.89 -8.30 22.13
CA THR A 277 -2.90 -9.30 22.40
C THR A 277 -2.99 -10.05 21.09
N ALA A 278 -2.60 -11.33 21.10
CA ALA A 278 -2.63 -12.17 19.92
C ALA A 278 -3.95 -11.87 19.20
N GLY A 279 -3.87 -11.44 17.93
CA GLY A 279 -5.06 -11.12 17.16
C GLY A 279 -6.09 -12.25 17.30
N PRO A 280 -7.39 -11.95 17.15
CA PRO A 280 -8.45 -12.92 17.43
C PRO A 280 -8.14 -14.26 16.75
N PRO A 281 -8.34 -15.39 17.45
CA PRO A 281 -8.02 -16.69 16.89
C PRO A 281 -8.78 -16.88 15.58
N LEU A 282 -8.06 -17.32 14.55
CA LEU A 282 -8.65 -17.59 13.26
C LEU A 282 -9.39 -18.92 13.36
N LEU A 283 -10.70 -18.93 13.12
CA LEU A 283 -11.53 -20.12 13.14
C LEU A 283 -11.86 -20.55 11.72
N GLN A 284 -12.18 -21.83 11.58
CA GLN A 284 -12.53 -22.42 10.31
C GLN A 284 -13.63 -23.47 10.43
N LYS A 285 -14.36 -23.65 9.34
CA LYS A 285 -15.38 -24.67 9.22
C LYS A 285 -15.35 -25.32 7.85
N ALA A 286 -15.51 -26.64 7.83
CA ALA A 286 -15.75 -27.37 6.59
C ALA A 286 -17.06 -26.93 5.94
N VAL A 287 -17.02 -26.62 4.65
CA VAL A 287 -18.22 -26.38 3.84
C VAL A 287 -18.42 -27.54 2.89
N ARG A 288 -19.62 -28.12 2.88
CA ARG A 288 -19.93 -29.22 1.98
C ARG A 288 -20.10 -28.70 0.55
N PRO A 289 -19.72 -29.47 -0.49
CA PRO A 289 -19.82 -29.00 -1.87
C PRO A 289 -21.21 -28.49 -2.29
N ASP A 290 -22.27 -29.08 -1.74
CA ASP A 290 -23.67 -28.71 -1.96
C ASP A 290 -24.10 -27.43 -1.21
N GLU A 291 -23.35 -26.98 -0.21
CA GLU A 291 -23.60 -25.75 0.54
C GLU A 291 -22.85 -24.53 -0.05
N VAL A 292 -21.89 -24.76 -0.94
CA VAL A 292 -21.07 -23.69 -1.52
C VAL A 292 -21.92 -22.67 -2.25
N ASP A 293 -22.87 -23.10 -3.08
CA ASP A 293 -23.77 -22.19 -3.80
C ASP A 293 -24.67 -21.39 -2.85
N GLY A 294 -24.96 -21.93 -1.66
CA GLY A 294 -25.63 -21.19 -0.60
C GLY A 294 -24.87 -19.92 -0.21
N PHE A 295 -23.55 -20.04 -0.01
CA PHE A 295 -22.69 -18.89 0.25
C PHE A 295 -22.52 -18.01 -1.00
N LEU A 296 -22.32 -18.58 -2.19
CA LEU A 296 -21.94 -17.79 -3.37
C LEU A 296 -23.10 -17.09 -4.07
N GLN A 297 -24.30 -17.66 -4.00
CA GLN A 297 -25.46 -17.24 -4.78
C GLN A 297 -26.65 -16.91 -3.89
N ASP A 298 -26.91 -17.73 -2.88
CA ASP A 298 -28.10 -17.59 -2.03
C ASP A 298 -27.88 -16.66 -0.82
N GLY A 299 -26.72 -15.99 -0.76
CA GLY A 299 -26.42 -14.97 0.26
C GLY A 299 -26.26 -15.53 1.67
N TRP A 300 -25.91 -16.81 1.82
CA TRP A 300 -25.61 -17.36 3.13
C TRP A 300 -24.43 -16.63 3.72
N ARG A 301 -24.64 -16.07 4.90
CA ARG A 301 -23.66 -15.23 5.58
C ARG A 301 -23.39 -15.71 6.99
N HIS A 302 -23.87 -16.88 7.37
CA HIS A 302 -23.75 -17.37 8.74
C HIS A 302 -23.04 -18.72 8.78
N VAL A 303 -22.31 -18.95 9.87
CA VAL A 303 -21.70 -20.22 10.20
C VAL A 303 -22.17 -20.65 11.60
N SER A 304 -22.53 -21.92 11.73
CA SER A 304 -23.04 -22.53 12.96
C SER A 304 -22.45 -23.91 13.18
N GLY A 305 -22.71 -24.52 14.33
CA GLY A 305 -22.27 -25.88 14.63
C GLY A 305 -20.81 -25.98 15.02
N VAL A 306 -20.17 -27.11 14.69
CA VAL A 306 -18.81 -27.39 15.15
C VAL A 306 -17.79 -26.72 14.22
N VAL A 307 -16.90 -25.94 14.82
CA VAL A 307 -15.82 -25.17 14.18
C VAL A 307 -14.49 -25.55 14.82
N ALA A 308 -13.39 -25.35 14.09
CA ALA A 308 -12.04 -25.63 14.57
C ALA A 308 -11.18 -24.36 14.51
N ARG A 309 -10.08 -24.32 15.25
CA ARG A 309 -9.06 -23.31 14.99
C ARG A 309 -8.42 -23.55 13.61
N ALA A 310 -7.91 -22.49 12.99
CA ALA A 310 -7.36 -22.56 11.62
C ALA A 310 -6.11 -23.45 11.52
N ASP A 311 -5.38 -23.63 12.62
CA ASP A 311 -4.23 -24.52 12.76
C ASP A 311 -4.61 -25.99 13.03
N GLU A 312 -5.86 -26.25 13.39
CA GLU A 312 -6.43 -27.59 13.57
C GLU A 312 -7.04 -28.11 12.25
N PRO A 313 -7.32 -29.42 12.12
CA PRO A 313 -8.11 -29.92 11.01
C PRO A 313 -9.53 -29.32 11.03
N PRO A 314 -10.14 -29.00 9.87
CA PRO A 314 -11.48 -28.42 9.85
C PRO A 314 -12.48 -29.40 10.48
N ALA A 315 -13.30 -28.88 11.38
CA ALA A 315 -14.40 -29.62 11.99
C ALA A 315 -15.37 -30.10 10.91
N GLY A 316 -15.83 -31.36 10.98
CA GLY A 316 -16.80 -31.92 10.04
C GLY A 316 -16.25 -32.75 8.87
N GLY A 317 -14.93 -33.01 8.78
CA GLY A 317 -14.34 -34.00 7.85
C GLY A 317 -13.20 -33.46 6.97
N ARG A 318 -12.91 -34.12 5.84
CA ARG A 318 -12.00 -33.60 4.78
C ARG A 318 -12.83 -32.94 3.67
N PRO A 319 -13.25 -31.68 3.82
CA PRO A 319 -14.06 -31.02 2.81
C PRO A 319 -13.21 -30.56 1.62
N GLY A 320 -13.85 -30.44 0.46
CA GLY A 320 -13.29 -29.72 -0.69
C GLY A 320 -13.33 -28.19 -0.51
N HIS A 321 -13.99 -27.68 0.53
CA HIS A 321 -14.11 -26.24 0.81
C HIS A 321 -14.07 -25.93 2.31
N VAL A 322 -13.54 -24.77 2.67
CA VAL A 322 -13.43 -24.31 4.06
C VAL A 322 -13.76 -22.83 4.14
N VAL A 323 -14.64 -22.40 5.04
CA VAL A 323 -14.78 -20.99 5.40
C VAL A 323 -13.89 -20.71 6.59
N ARG A 324 -13.16 -19.59 6.55
CA ARG A 324 -12.26 -19.17 7.61
C ARG A 324 -12.51 -17.71 7.96
N TRP A 325 -12.57 -17.40 9.25
CA TRP A 325 -12.86 -16.06 9.74
C TRP A 325 -12.15 -15.78 11.07
N PRO A 326 -11.74 -14.52 11.32
CA PRO A 326 -11.25 -14.09 12.63
C PRO A 326 -12.40 -14.15 13.65
N ALA A 327 -12.16 -14.70 14.84
CA ALA A 327 -13.17 -14.78 15.90
C ALA A 327 -12.98 -13.68 16.96
N TYR A 328 -13.60 -12.52 16.74
CA TYR A 328 -13.42 -11.36 17.62
C TYR A 328 -14.18 -11.45 18.96
N VAL A 329 -15.24 -12.26 19.03
CA VAL A 329 -16.07 -12.43 20.23
C VAL A 329 -15.97 -13.87 20.70
N GLU A 330 -15.05 -14.18 21.61
CA GLU A 330 -14.76 -15.55 22.06
C GLU A 330 -15.96 -16.21 22.75
N GLU A 331 -16.84 -15.43 23.39
CA GLU A 331 -18.02 -15.91 24.12
C GLU A 331 -19.05 -16.63 23.22
N LEU A 332 -18.96 -16.42 21.90
CA LEU A 332 -19.78 -17.10 20.90
C LEU A 332 -19.36 -18.54 20.62
N TYR A 333 -18.23 -18.98 21.18
CA TYR A 333 -17.64 -20.29 20.93
C TYR A 333 -17.50 -21.09 22.22
N ARG A 334 -18.19 -22.23 22.30
CA ARG A 334 -18.17 -23.12 23.47
C ARG A 334 -17.46 -24.42 23.14
N PRO A 335 -16.78 -25.09 24.08
CA PRO A 335 -16.20 -26.40 23.81
C PRO A 335 -17.24 -27.42 23.31
N ALA A 336 -16.97 -28.08 22.18
CA ALA A 336 -17.84 -29.10 21.62
C ALA A 336 -17.54 -30.49 22.22
N PRO A 337 -18.55 -31.33 22.54
CA PRO A 337 -18.32 -32.70 23.04
C PRO A 337 -17.53 -33.60 22.07
N SER A 338 -17.59 -33.30 20.77
CA SER A 338 -16.87 -34.00 19.70
C SER A 338 -15.40 -33.58 19.54
N GLY A 339 -14.93 -32.63 20.34
CA GLY A 339 -13.69 -31.88 20.09
C GLY A 339 -13.93 -30.68 19.18
N GLY A 340 -13.11 -29.63 19.37
CA GLY A 340 -13.27 -28.32 18.71
C GLY A 340 -14.16 -27.36 19.50
N LEU A 341 -14.63 -26.32 18.81
CA LEU A 341 -15.55 -25.31 19.34
C LEU A 341 -16.93 -25.47 18.69
N HIS A 342 -17.98 -25.11 19.38
CA HIS A 342 -19.36 -25.08 18.90
C HIS A 342 -19.86 -23.65 18.96
N THR A 343 -20.51 -23.20 17.89
CA THR A 343 -21.19 -21.90 17.84
C THR A 343 -22.63 -22.05 17.41
N HIS A 344 -23.55 -21.31 18.03
CA HIS A 344 -24.97 -21.39 17.72
C HIS A 344 -25.27 -20.85 16.32
N ALA A 345 -24.79 -19.64 16.04
CA ALA A 345 -24.70 -19.04 14.71
C ALA A 345 -23.89 -17.75 14.82
N VAL A 346 -22.97 -17.55 13.89
CA VAL A 346 -22.11 -16.37 13.74
C VAL A 346 -22.33 -15.86 12.32
N GLU A 347 -22.81 -14.63 12.19
CA GLU A 347 -22.75 -13.93 10.90
C GLU A 347 -21.29 -13.68 10.57
N LEU A 348 -20.88 -13.95 9.34
CA LEU A 348 -19.49 -13.91 9.00
C LEU A 348 -19.00 -12.47 9.01
N PRO A 349 -17.82 -12.21 9.57
CA PRO A 349 -17.26 -10.88 9.61
C PRO A 349 -16.75 -10.46 8.23
N HIS A 350 -16.57 -9.15 8.04
CA HIS A 350 -15.78 -8.65 6.91
C HIS A 350 -14.43 -9.37 6.88
N GLY A 351 -14.02 -9.85 5.70
CA GLY A 351 -12.77 -10.58 5.52
C GLY A 351 -12.85 -12.09 5.76
N ALA A 352 -14.02 -12.64 6.14
CA ALA A 352 -14.21 -14.08 6.14
C ALA A 352 -14.02 -14.65 4.74
N THR A 353 -13.19 -15.67 4.60
CA THR A 353 -12.80 -16.18 3.28
C THR A 353 -13.24 -17.63 3.10
N LEU A 354 -13.93 -17.92 1.99
CA LEU A 354 -14.22 -19.26 1.53
C LEU A 354 -13.05 -19.74 0.68
N TYR A 355 -12.49 -20.90 0.99
CA TYR A 355 -11.42 -21.55 0.27
C TYR A 355 -11.92 -22.84 -0.39
N ARG A 356 -11.34 -23.17 -1.53
CA ARG A 356 -11.36 -24.51 -2.11
C ARG A 356 -10.08 -25.23 -1.71
N ARG A 357 -10.21 -26.44 -1.18
CA ARG A 357 -9.09 -27.32 -0.85
C ARG A 357 -9.01 -28.46 -1.85
N ASP A 358 -7.83 -28.68 -2.42
CA ASP A 358 -7.59 -29.81 -3.30
C ASP A 358 -7.21 -31.09 -2.52
N GLY A 359 -7.10 -32.23 -3.23
CA GLY A 359 -6.75 -33.51 -2.62
C GLY A 359 -5.33 -33.57 -2.02
N ALA A 360 -4.46 -32.61 -2.34
CA ALA A 360 -3.13 -32.44 -1.76
C ALA A 360 -3.15 -31.51 -0.53
N GLY A 361 -4.32 -30.99 -0.16
CA GLY A 361 -4.51 -30.08 0.96
C GLY A 361 -4.18 -28.63 0.66
N ARG A 362 -3.87 -28.28 -0.60
CA ARG A 362 -3.62 -26.89 -1.01
C ARG A 362 -4.94 -26.13 -1.07
N GLU A 363 -4.93 -24.94 -0.50
CA GLU A 363 -6.10 -24.09 -0.43
C GLU A 363 -6.00 -22.96 -1.46
N ALA A 364 -7.09 -22.71 -2.18
CA ALA A 364 -7.24 -21.59 -3.09
C ALA A 364 -8.43 -20.76 -2.63
N PRO A 365 -8.27 -19.45 -2.38
CA PRO A 365 -9.41 -18.62 -2.03
C PRO A 365 -10.43 -18.67 -3.17
N LEU A 366 -11.66 -18.90 -2.77
CA LEU A 366 -12.82 -18.61 -3.57
C LEU A 366 -13.15 -17.13 -3.30
N ALA A 367 -13.85 -16.73 -2.25
CA ALA A 367 -14.26 -15.33 -2.01
C ALA A 367 -13.94 -14.87 -0.63
N SER A 368 -13.92 -13.55 -0.51
CA SER A 368 -14.18 -12.87 0.75
C SER A 368 -15.66 -12.53 0.90
N TYR A 369 -16.15 -12.62 2.11
CA TYR A 369 -17.41 -12.03 2.53
C TYR A 369 -17.17 -10.56 2.85
N ASP A 370 -18.00 -9.71 2.28
CA ASP A 370 -18.10 -8.29 2.58
C ASP A 370 -19.37 -8.08 3.42
N ALA A 371 -19.17 -7.80 4.71
CA ALA A 371 -20.26 -7.63 5.66
C ALA A 371 -21.01 -6.31 5.46
N ASP A 372 -20.40 -5.31 4.81
CA ASP A 372 -21.01 -3.98 4.61
C ASP A 372 -22.10 -4.03 3.55
N ILE A 373 -21.92 -4.88 2.54
CA ILE A 373 -22.90 -5.12 1.49
C ILE A 373 -23.60 -6.48 1.61
N GLU A 374 -23.37 -7.19 2.72
CA GLU A 374 -23.88 -8.54 3.03
C GLU A 374 -23.72 -9.55 1.88
N ARG A 375 -22.55 -9.55 1.20
CA ARG A 375 -22.33 -10.38 0.01
C ARG A 375 -20.96 -11.03 -0.02
N TRP A 376 -20.94 -12.25 -0.54
CA TRP A 376 -19.71 -12.89 -0.98
C TRP A 376 -19.26 -12.28 -2.29
N VAL A 377 -18.16 -11.53 -2.24
CA VAL A 377 -17.62 -10.83 -3.39
C VAL A 377 -16.62 -11.72 -4.13
N TYR A 378 -17.00 -12.04 -5.35
CA TYR A 378 -16.10 -12.33 -6.45
C TYR A 378 -16.54 -11.50 -7.63
N ALA A 379 -15.63 -10.76 -8.25
CA ALA A 379 -15.94 -10.27 -9.59
C ALA A 379 -15.55 -11.35 -10.60
N THR A 380 -16.48 -11.74 -11.47
CA THR A 380 -16.21 -12.56 -12.67
C THR A 380 -15.74 -11.72 -13.86
N SER A 381 -15.65 -10.40 -13.66
CA SER A 381 -15.25 -9.37 -14.62
C SER A 381 -14.48 -8.24 -13.90
N PRO A 382 -13.66 -7.44 -14.60
CA PRO A 382 -12.88 -6.38 -13.96
C PRO A 382 -13.75 -5.31 -13.30
N VAL A 383 -13.42 -4.91 -12.07
CA VAL A 383 -14.08 -3.84 -11.31
C VAL A 383 -13.02 -2.99 -10.62
N ALA A 384 -13.19 -1.66 -10.59
CA ALA A 384 -12.25 -0.74 -9.97
C ALA A 384 -12.04 -1.08 -8.47
N GLY A 385 -10.78 -1.10 -8.04
CA GLY A 385 -10.39 -1.52 -6.68
C GLY A 385 -10.24 -3.04 -6.48
N PHE A 386 -10.55 -3.87 -7.48
CA PHE A 386 -10.38 -5.32 -7.43
C PHE A 386 -9.23 -5.78 -8.33
N GLU A 387 -8.24 -6.45 -7.75
CA GLU A 387 -7.09 -7.04 -8.44
C GLU A 387 -7.41 -8.42 -9.03
N GLN A 388 -6.89 -8.71 -10.22
CA GLN A 388 -7.09 -10.01 -10.85
C GLN A 388 -6.21 -11.08 -10.19
N VAL A 389 -6.82 -11.97 -9.42
CA VAL A 389 -6.10 -13.05 -8.73
C VAL A 389 -6.02 -14.34 -9.56
N ARG A 390 -6.95 -14.53 -10.52
CA ARG A 390 -6.94 -15.57 -11.54
C ARG A 390 -7.71 -15.10 -12.78
N THR A 391 -7.53 -15.78 -13.92
CA THR A 391 -8.32 -15.52 -15.13
C THR A 391 -9.82 -15.53 -14.82
N GLY A 392 -10.49 -14.39 -15.04
CA GLY A 392 -11.92 -14.20 -14.75
C GLY A 392 -12.29 -14.13 -13.27
N ARG A 393 -11.34 -13.83 -12.36
CA ARG A 393 -11.62 -13.63 -10.92
C ARG A 393 -10.83 -12.45 -10.37
N TYR A 394 -11.55 -11.49 -9.78
CA TYR A 394 -10.97 -10.27 -9.23
C TYR A 394 -11.33 -10.13 -7.73
N ARG A 395 -10.39 -9.59 -6.93
CA ARG A 395 -10.42 -9.50 -5.45
C ARG A 395 -10.02 -8.09 -5.01
N ARG A 396 -10.76 -7.49 -4.07
CA ARG A 396 -10.27 -6.36 -3.27
C ARG A 396 -9.97 -6.83 -1.86
N PHE A 397 -8.84 -6.41 -1.30
CA PHE A 397 -8.53 -6.55 0.12
C PHE A 397 -8.94 -5.25 0.82
N VAL A 398 -9.63 -5.35 1.96
CA VAL A 398 -9.98 -4.19 2.80
C VAL A 398 -9.26 -4.36 4.15
N PRO A 399 -8.20 -3.59 4.41
CA PRO A 399 -7.52 -3.52 5.69
C PRO A 399 -8.47 -3.16 6.83
N ARG A 400 -8.23 -3.69 8.05
CA ARG A 400 -9.00 -3.34 9.26
C ARG A 400 -9.02 -1.83 9.53
N ALA A 401 -7.97 -1.12 9.16
CA ALA A 401 -7.87 0.34 9.32
C ALA A 401 -8.85 1.12 8.42
N GLU A 402 -9.31 0.53 7.31
CA GLU A 402 -10.35 1.11 6.45
C GLU A 402 -11.77 0.88 7.01
N LEU A 403 -11.93 0.14 8.12
CA LEU A 403 -13.23 -0.13 8.74
C LEU A 403 -13.52 0.85 9.88
N GLU A 404 -14.47 1.75 9.66
CA GLU A 404 -14.97 2.70 10.68
C GLU A 404 -15.66 2.00 11.86
N TRP A 405 -16.26 0.82 11.61
CA TRP A 405 -16.93 0.02 12.62
C TRP A 405 -16.96 -1.47 12.23
N PHE A 406 -16.97 -2.37 13.21
CA PHE A 406 -17.02 -3.81 12.98
C PHE A 406 -17.75 -4.50 14.14
N GLY A 407 -18.66 -5.42 13.84
CA GLY A 407 -19.34 -6.24 14.83
C GLY A 407 -20.13 -7.37 14.19
N TYR A 408 -20.48 -8.37 14.99
CA TYR A 408 -21.31 -9.48 14.54
C TYR A 408 -22.77 -9.08 14.65
N LEU A 409 -23.40 -8.88 13.50
CA LEU A 409 -24.85 -8.83 13.46
C LEU A 409 -25.38 -10.26 13.55
N ARG A 410 -26.57 -10.44 14.12
CA ARG A 410 -27.35 -11.66 13.90
C ARG A 410 -28.81 -11.30 13.95
N THR A 411 -29.62 -11.97 13.14
CA THR A 411 -31.08 -11.80 13.22
C THR A 411 -31.65 -12.93 14.04
N VAL A 412 -32.21 -12.61 15.20
CA VAL A 412 -32.79 -13.60 16.13
C VAL A 412 -34.30 -13.47 16.18
N ALA A 413 -34.97 -14.57 16.48
CA ALA A 413 -36.41 -14.62 16.73
C ALA A 413 -36.74 -15.77 17.69
N THR A 414 -38.03 -15.97 17.93
CA THR A 414 -38.57 -17.14 18.60
C THR A 414 -39.47 -17.91 17.63
N LEU A 415 -39.26 -19.22 17.49
CA LEU A 415 -40.15 -20.13 16.79
C LEU A 415 -40.63 -21.19 17.79
N GLY A 416 -41.93 -21.42 17.90
CA GLY A 416 -42.47 -22.43 18.83
C GLY A 416 -42.12 -22.24 20.31
N GLY A 417 -41.71 -21.02 20.72
CA GLY A 417 -41.23 -20.72 22.07
C GLY A 417 -39.71 -20.80 22.26
N GLU A 418 -38.97 -21.31 21.29
CA GLU A 418 -37.52 -21.49 21.35
C GLU A 418 -36.76 -20.40 20.59
N PRO A 419 -35.59 -19.95 21.08
CA PRO A 419 -34.76 -18.99 20.39
C PRO A 419 -34.20 -19.60 19.10
N VAL A 420 -34.33 -18.87 18.00
CA VAL A 420 -33.82 -19.26 16.70
C VAL A 420 -33.07 -18.11 16.04
N VAL A 421 -32.13 -18.46 15.17
CA VAL A 421 -31.42 -17.51 14.32
C VAL A 421 -31.95 -17.63 12.89
N LEU A 422 -32.17 -16.50 12.23
CA LEU A 422 -32.56 -16.44 10.82
C LEU A 422 -31.30 -16.52 9.97
N VAL A 423 -31.21 -17.54 9.13
CA VAL A 423 -29.99 -17.86 8.37
C VAL A 423 -30.08 -17.43 6.91
N ALA A 424 -31.26 -17.57 6.32
CA ALA A 424 -31.52 -17.20 4.93
C ALA A 424 -32.99 -16.85 4.71
N GLU A 425 -33.27 -16.07 3.68
CA GLU A 425 -34.61 -15.78 3.20
C GLU A 425 -34.71 -16.21 1.74
N ARG A 426 -35.81 -16.85 1.37
CA ARG A 426 -36.09 -17.26 0.00
C ARG A 426 -37.59 -17.20 -0.24
N ASP A 427 -37.98 -16.41 -1.23
CA ASP A 427 -39.38 -16.12 -1.55
C ASP A 427 -40.11 -15.64 -0.28
N ASP A 428 -41.23 -16.27 0.10
CA ASP A 428 -41.99 -15.97 1.33
C ASP A 428 -41.56 -16.82 2.55
N ARG A 429 -40.38 -17.43 2.50
CA ARG A 429 -39.90 -18.35 3.54
C ARG A 429 -38.58 -17.89 4.13
N VAL A 430 -38.42 -18.22 5.40
CA VAL A 430 -37.22 -17.94 6.18
C VAL A 430 -36.65 -19.26 6.66
N LEU A 431 -35.37 -19.49 6.38
CA LEU A 431 -34.62 -20.58 6.94
C LEU A 431 -34.20 -20.17 8.34
N VAL A 432 -34.71 -20.87 9.35
CA VAL A 432 -34.29 -20.66 10.74
C VAL A 432 -33.49 -21.84 11.25
N GLU A 433 -32.62 -21.52 12.19
CA GLU A 433 -31.71 -22.46 12.79
C GLU A 433 -31.84 -22.42 14.32
N TYR A 434 -31.82 -23.61 14.89
CA TYR A 434 -31.80 -23.84 16.32
C TYR A 434 -30.50 -24.56 16.68
N GLY A 435 -29.62 -23.87 17.41
CA GLY A 435 -28.46 -24.45 18.08
C GLY A 435 -28.79 -24.82 19.53
N GLY A 436 -29.20 -26.05 19.78
CA GLY A 436 -29.42 -26.50 21.15
C GLY A 436 -28.10 -26.50 21.93
N ASP A 437 -28.11 -26.03 23.18
CA ASP A 437 -27.04 -26.26 24.14
C ASP A 437 -26.99 -27.77 24.47
N ALA A 438 -26.33 -28.55 23.61
CA ALA A 438 -26.06 -29.98 23.77
C ALA A 438 -27.29 -30.90 23.98
N GLY A 439 -27.94 -31.30 22.89
CA GLY A 439 -28.76 -32.54 22.83
C GLY A 439 -30.18 -32.33 22.33
N ASP A 440 -30.48 -32.98 21.19
CA ASP A 440 -31.77 -33.17 20.52
C ASP A 440 -32.67 -31.93 20.28
N ALA A 441 -33.18 -31.81 19.04
CA ALA A 441 -34.17 -30.79 18.74
C ALA A 441 -35.46 -31.05 19.55
N PRO A 442 -36.20 -29.99 19.93
CA PRO A 442 -37.54 -30.15 20.49
C PRO A 442 -38.40 -31.06 19.62
N SER A 443 -39.27 -31.87 20.21
CA SER A 443 -40.07 -32.87 19.49
C SER A 443 -40.98 -32.29 18.38
N TRP A 444 -41.33 -31.01 18.47
CA TRP A 444 -42.09 -30.29 17.46
C TRP A 444 -41.24 -29.83 16.26
N TRP A 445 -39.91 -29.93 16.35
CA TRP A 445 -38.95 -29.69 15.26
C TRP A 445 -38.88 -30.87 14.26
N ALA A 446 -39.84 -31.80 14.30
CA ALA A 446 -39.88 -33.02 13.50
C ALA A 446 -39.87 -32.81 11.96
N GLY A 447 -40.12 -31.58 11.49
CA GLY A 447 -39.98 -31.20 10.07
C GLY A 447 -38.63 -30.57 9.70
N GLY A 448 -37.77 -30.29 10.68
CA GLY A 448 -36.45 -29.74 10.48
C GLY A 448 -35.44 -30.82 10.17
N SER A 449 -34.48 -30.51 9.30
CA SER A 449 -33.37 -31.42 9.00
C SER A 449 -32.22 -31.15 9.98
N PRO A 450 -31.59 -32.20 10.55
CA PRO A 450 -30.33 -32.02 11.24
C PRO A 450 -29.30 -31.50 10.24
N ALA A 451 -28.80 -30.29 10.47
CA ALA A 451 -27.73 -29.73 9.65
C ALA A 451 -26.39 -30.32 10.10
N GLU A 452 -26.17 -30.28 11.42
CA GLU A 452 -24.97 -30.75 12.12
C GLU A 452 -25.32 -31.25 13.53
N PRO A 453 -24.41 -31.99 14.22
CA PRO A 453 -24.66 -32.38 15.61
C PRO A 453 -25.00 -31.17 16.49
N GLY A 454 -26.23 -31.12 17.01
CA GLY A 454 -26.72 -30.02 17.85
C GLY A 454 -27.34 -28.83 17.11
N VAL A 455 -27.31 -28.82 15.77
CA VAL A 455 -27.85 -27.74 14.94
C VAL A 455 -28.93 -28.27 13.99
N TYR A 456 -30.11 -27.67 14.07
CA TYR A 456 -31.27 -28.09 13.29
C TYR A 456 -31.82 -26.91 12.49
N ARG A 457 -32.16 -27.16 11.23
CA ARG A 457 -32.68 -26.14 10.31
C ARG A 457 -34.07 -26.48 9.82
N ILE A 458 -34.91 -25.46 9.67
CA ILE A 458 -36.23 -25.61 9.05
C ILE A 458 -36.60 -24.36 8.26
N TRP A 459 -37.20 -24.56 7.09
CA TRP A 459 -37.86 -23.48 6.36
C TRP A 459 -39.24 -23.25 6.98
N THR A 460 -39.49 -22.03 7.45
CA THR A 460 -40.77 -21.58 8.02
C THR A 460 -41.24 -20.33 7.27
N VAL A 461 -42.44 -19.84 7.57
CA VAL A 461 -42.95 -18.56 7.05
C VAL A 461 -42.74 -17.47 8.09
N SER A 462 -42.43 -16.24 7.66
CA SER A 462 -42.10 -15.12 8.57
C SER A 462 -43.21 -14.84 9.60
N SER A 463 -44.47 -15.17 9.30
CA SER A 463 -45.61 -15.00 10.21
C SER A 463 -45.58 -15.92 11.45
N GLU A 464 -44.85 -17.03 11.40
CA GLU A 464 -44.66 -17.95 12.52
C GLU A 464 -43.60 -17.45 13.51
N LEU A 465 -42.72 -16.54 13.08
CA LEU A 465 -41.68 -15.95 13.91
C LEU A 465 -42.26 -14.90 14.87
N ARG A 466 -41.67 -14.84 16.06
CA ARG A 466 -42.00 -13.87 17.10
C ARG A 466 -40.74 -13.13 17.54
N GLY A 467 -40.87 -11.84 17.84
CA GLY A 467 -39.76 -11.05 18.38
C GLY A 467 -38.54 -10.90 17.47
N VAL A 468 -38.75 -10.90 16.15
CA VAL A 468 -37.66 -10.74 15.17
C VAL A 468 -36.92 -9.44 15.45
N ARG A 469 -35.63 -9.54 15.75
CA ARG A 469 -34.76 -8.40 16.01
C ARG A 469 -33.34 -8.68 15.54
N ARG A 470 -32.63 -7.61 15.20
CA ARG A 470 -31.20 -7.64 14.97
C ARG A 470 -30.49 -7.42 16.30
N GLU A 471 -29.62 -8.35 16.64
CA GLU A 471 -28.71 -8.21 17.77
C GLU A 471 -27.32 -7.92 17.23
N LEU A 472 -26.75 -6.84 17.74
CA LEU A 472 -25.36 -6.53 17.51
C LEU A 472 -24.54 -7.10 18.67
N LEU A 473 -23.52 -7.88 18.34
CA LEU A 473 -22.52 -8.37 19.26
C LEU A 473 -21.20 -7.70 18.88
N THR A 474 -20.77 -6.76 19.72
CA THR A 474 -19.49 -6.04 19.61
C THR A 474 -18.40 -6.72 20.39
#